data_AF-A0A821J215-F1
#
_entry.id   AF-A0A821J215-F1
#
_cell.length_a   1.000
_cell.length_b   1.000
_cell.length_c   1.000
_cell.angle_alpha   90.00
_cell.angle_beta   90.00
_cell.angle_gamma   90.00
#
_symmetry.space_group_name_H-M   'P 1'
#
loop_
_entity.id
_entity.type
_entity.pdbx_description
1 polymer ?
#
loop_
_entity_poly.entity_id
_entity_poly.type
_entity_poly.pdbx_seq_one_letter_code
_entity_poly.pdbx_strand_id
1 'polypeptide(L)'
;MEHYANQFINLPDGILLIILKKLNAIDAFNLYGINERLDNILHDKIFTSKLTLFDWSSNELIRRLDDSLIDEFCLKILPQIHHKVKWLNLELSSIKRILLATDYPDLYGIGLYNMTIRMATYLFKKLHITVQNFDDCIYLLDGRFNKLHTIYINVSIIHSDQLIDNKEKLCNLKCFSLTSDVNTSMYDELVVPLVR
;
A
#
# COMPACT_ATOMS: atom_id res chain seq x y z
N MET A 1 22.35 4.00 -20.22
CA MET A 1 21.48 4.81 -19.35
C MET A 1 21.98 6.24 -19.16
N GLU A 2 23.30 6.50 -19.16
CA GLU A 2 23.89 7.84 -18.95
C GLU A 2 23.37 8.94 -19.90
N HIS A 3 23.12 8.62 -21.17
CA HIS A 3 22.71 9.63 -22.16
C HIS A 3 21.29 10.19 -21.94
N TYR A 4 20.40 9.45 -21.26
CA TYR A 4 19.06 9.93 -20.91
C TYR A 4 19.05 10.67 -19.56
N ALA A 5 19.95 10.31 -18.64
CA ALA A 5 20.08 10.98 -17.34
C ALA A 5 20.35 12.49 -17.48
N ASN A 6 21.18 12.88 -18.46
CA ASN A 6 21.50 14.29 -18.71
C ASN A 6 20.32 15.15 -19.17
N GLN A 7 19.28 14.56 -19.77
CA GLN A 7 18.10 15.33 -20.19
C GLN A 7 17.17 15.64 -19.01
N PHE A 8 17.12 14.77 -18.00
CA PHE A 8 16.33 15.00 -16.79
C PHE A 8 16.91 16.10 -15.90
N ILE A 9 18.23 16.27 -15.88
CA ILE A 9 18.92 17.24 -15.02
C ILE A 9 18.50 18.69 -15.33
N ASN A 10 18.09 18.99 -16.57
CA ASN A 10 17.73 20.35 -16.98
C ASN A 10 16.26 20.72 -16.71
N LEU A 11 15.43 19.76 -16.30
CA LEU A 11 14.02 20.03 -16.00
C LEU A 11 13.88 20.77 -14.67
N PRO A 12 12.92 21.71 -14.51
CA PRO A 12 12.60 22.32 -13.22
C PRO A 12 12.08 21.29 -12.19
N ASP A 13 12.28 21.52 -10.89
CA ASP A 13 11.91 20.58 -9.81
C ASP A 13 10.43 20.20 -9.85
N GLY A 14 9.56 21.18 -10.12
CA GLY A 14 8.12 20.93 -10.23
C GLY A 14 7.77 19.93 -11.33
N ILE A 15 8.47 19.97 -12.47
CA ILE A 15 8.25 19.03 -13.58
C ILE A 15 8.79 17.65 -13.22
N LEU A 16 9.97 17.58 -12.60
CA LEU A 16 10.54 16.32 -12.11
C LEU A 16 9.61 15.64 -11.11
N LEU A 17 9.07 16.39 -10.15
CA LEU A 17 8.14 15.88 -9.16
C LEU A 17 6.86 15.32 -9.80
N ILE A 18 6.32 16.00 -10.83
CA ILE A 18 5.15 15.49 -11.58
C ILE A 18 5.47 14.19 -12.29
N ILE A 19 6.66 14.08 -12.91
CA ILE A 19 7.09 12.85 -13.61
C ILE A 19 7.27 11.72 -12.60
N LEU A 20 8.03 11.96 -11.52
CA LEU A 20 8.29 10.96 -10.48
C LEU A 20 6.99 10.47 -9.84
N LYS A 21 6.01 11.35 -9.61
CA LYS A 21 4.69 10.97 -9.09
C LYS A 21 3.86 10.08 -10.02
N LYS A 22 4.18 10.04 -11.31
CA LYS A 22 3.54 9.11 -12.26
C LYS A 22 4.19 7.74 -12.26
N LEU A 23 5.41 7.62 -11.74
CA LEU A 23 6.07 6.33 -11.54
C LEU A 23 5.52 5.67 -10.28
N ASN A 24 5.52 4.33 -10.24
CA ASN A 24 5.36 3.65 -8.96
C ASN A 24 6.58 3.99 -8.06
N ALA A 25 6.40 3.87 -6.74
CA ALA A 25 7.43 4.32 -5.81
C ALA A 25 8.76 3.59 -6.03
N ILE A 26 8.72 2.28 -6.35
CA ILE A 26 9.93 1.49 -6.59
C ILE A 26 10.69 1.97 -7.82
N ASP A 27 10.01 2.22 -8.93
CA ASP A 27 10.63 2.73 -10.16
C ASP A 27 11.26 4.09 -9.94
N ALA A 28 10.61 4.96 -9.16
CA ALA A 28 11.18 6.24 -8.78
C ALA A 28 12.44 6.05 -7.90
N PHE A 29 12.42 5.10 -6.97
CA PHE A 29 13.57 4.82 -6.10
C PHE A 29 14.70 4.06 -6.79
N ASN A 30 14.47 3.42 -7.93
CA ASN A 30 15.55 2.93 -8.78
C ASN A 30 16.42 4.06 -9.36
N LEU A 31 15.95 5.31 -9.27
CA LEU A 31 16.74 6.50 -9.62
C LEU A 31 17.58 7.03 -8.45
N TYR A 32 17.45 6.43 -7.27
CA TYR A 32 18.19 6.86 -6.08
C TYR A 32 19.70 6.65 -6.25
N GLY A 33 20.49 7.64 -5.87
CA GLY A 33 21.94 7.65 -5.97
C GLY A 33 22.46 7.95 -7.39
N ILE A 34 21.59 8.14 -8.38
CA ILE A 34 22.00 8.58 -9.72
C ILE A 34 22.34 10.07 -9.71
N ASN A 35 21.59 10.87 -8.96
CA ASN A 35 21.75 12.32 -8.92
C ASN A 35 21.24 12.91 -7.60
N GLU A 36 22.08 13.72 -6.95
CA GLU A 36 21.76 14.33 -5.65
C GLU A 36 20.46 15.16 -5.65
N ARG A 37 20.16 15.85 -6.76
CA ARG A 37 18.92 16.62 -6.90
C ARG A 37 17.70 15.70 -6.96
N LEU A 38 17.79 14.56 -7.66
CA LEU A 38 16.71 13.56 -7.65
C LEU A 38 16.55 12.94 -6.28
N ASP A 39 17.65 12.64 -5.59
CA ASP A 39 17.61 12.09 -4.23
C ASP A 39 16.88 13.04 -3.29
N ASN A 40 17.16 14.34 -3.37
CA ASN A 40 16.46 15.36 -2.60
C ASN A 40 14.95 15.37 -2.88
N ILE A 41 14.52 15.24 -4.14
CA ILE A 41 13.10 15.17 -4.51
C ILE A 41 12.46 13.86 -4.01
N LEU A 42 13.15 12.74 -4.13
CA LEU A 42 12.68 11.44 -3.64
C LEU A 42 12.55 11.40 -2.11
N HIS A 43 13.29 12.26 -1.39
CA HIS A 43 13.18 12.45 0.05
C HIS A 43 12.17 13.52 0.44
N ASP A 44 11.60 14.25 -0.51
CA ASP A 44 10.63 15.29 -0.23
C ASP A 44 9.32 14.69 0.32
N LYS A 45 8.69 15.41 1.25
CA LYS A 45 7.44 14.96 1.90
C LYS A 45 6.29 14.80 0.91
N ILE A 46 6.27 15.59 -0.16
CA ILE A 46 5.24 15.54 -1.21
C ILE A 46 5.30 14.19 -1.95
N PHE A 47 6.48 13.57 -2.04
CA PHE A 47 6.67 12.24 -2.62
C PHE A 47 6.52 11.13 -1.58
N THR A 48 7.19 11.27 -0.43
CA THR A 48 7.33 10.20 0.58
C THR A 48 6.12 10.01 1.50
N SER A 49 5.23 11.01 1.61
CA SER A 49 4.11 10.92 2.56
C SER A 49 3.11 9.81 2.23
N LYS A 50 2.90 9.50 0.95
CA LYS A 50 2.04 8.40 0.51
C LYS A 50 2.80 7.53 -0.47
N LEU A 51 3.17 6.33 -0.04
CA LEU A 51 3.89 5.37 -0.88
C LEU A 51 2.95 4.28 -1.36
N THR A 52 3.02 3.98 -2.65
CA THR A 52 2.36 2.83 -3.26
C THR A 52 3.41 1.86 -3.73
N LEU A 53 3.48 0.71 -3.06
CA LEU A 53 4.46 -0.36 -3.26
C LEU A 53 3.77 -1.55 -3.91
N PHE A 54 3.24 -1.29 -5.10
CA PHE A 54 2.81 -2.26 -6.11
C PHE A 54 2.64 -1.51 -7.43
N ASP A 55 2.54 -2.26 -8.54
CA ASP A 55 2.35 -1.67 -9.86
C ASP A 55 0.89 -1.81 -10.33
N TRP A 56 0.36 -0.75 -10.94
CA TRP A 56 -0.96 -0.78 -11.58
C TRP A 56 -0.77 -1.14 -13.04
N SER A 57 -1.21 -2.33 -13.43
CA SER A 57 -1.26 -2.65 -14.85
C SER A 57 -2.35 -1.85 -15.56
N SER A 58 -2.23 -1.71 -16.89
CA SER A 58 -3.25 -1.08 -17.74
C SER A 58 -4.65 -1.70 -17.62
N ASN A 59 -4.74 -2.92 -17.09
CA ASN A 59 -5.99 -3.65 -16.92
C ASN A 59 -6.50 -3.55 -15.47
N GLU A 60 -6.03 -2.57 -14.71
CA GLU A 60 -6.36 -2.36 -13.29
C GLU A 60 -5.95 -3.51 -12.36
N LEU A 61 -5.24 -4.51 -12.89
CA LEU A 61 -4.67 -5.58 -12.10
C LEU A 61 -3.45 -5.05 -11.35
N ILE A 62 -3.42 -5.33 -10.05
CA ILE A 62 -2.29 -5.04 -9.18
C ILE A 62 -1.21 -6.09 -9.43
N ARG A 63 -0.07 -5.64 -9.94
CA ARG A 63 1.10 -6.49 -10.16
C ARG A 63 1.97 -6.47 -8.92
N ARG A 64 2.35 -7.67 -8.51
CA ARG A 64 3.37 -7.89 -7.47
C ARG A 64 4.71 -7.36 -7.96
N LEU A 65 5.40 -6.67 -7.07
CA LEU A 65 6.78 -6.24 -7.29
C LEU A 65 7.73 -7.40 -7.08
N ASP A 66 8.86 -7.36 -7.79
CA ASP A 66 9.95 -8.31 -7.56
C ASP A 66 10.42 -8.24 -6.11
N ASP A 67 10.65 -9.41 -5.51
CA ASP A 67 11.15 -9.49 -4.15
C ASP A 67 12.50 -8.79 -4.00
N SER A 68 13.39 -8.91 -4.98
CA SER A 68 14.70 -8.23 -4.93
C SER A 68 14.59 -6.71 -4.80
N LEU A 69 13.64 -6.10 -5.51
CA LEU A 69 13.38 -4.65 -5.46
C LEU A 69 12.81 -4.22 -4.10
N ILE A 70 11.93 -5.04 -3.52
CA ILE A 70 11.39 -4.77 -2.18
C ILE A 70 12.51 -4.86 -1.13
N ASP A 71 13.41 -5.85 -1.22
CA ASP A 71 14.52 -5.97 -0.28
C ASP A 71 15.46 -4.78 -0.39
N GLU A 72 15.81 -4.38 -1.61
CA GLU A 72 16.66 -3.22 -1.84
C GLU A 72 16.03 -1.93 -1.30
N PHE A 73 14.74 -1.72 -1.58
CA PHE A 73 13.98 -0.59 -1.04
C PHE A 73 13.99 -0.58 0.49
N CYS A 74 13.67 -1.72 1.12
CA CYS A 74 13.63 -1.86 2.58
C CYS A 74 15.00 -1.63 3.24
N LEU A 75 16.09 -2.03 2.59
CA LEU A 75 17.45 -1.91 3.14
C LEU A 75 18.08 -0.54 2.91
N LYS A 76 17.87 0.06 1.73
CA LYS A 76 18.60 1.29 1.34
C LYS A 76 17.78 2.55 1.53
N ILE A 77 16.52 2.53 1.12
CA ILE A 77 15.71 3.75 0.96
C ILE A 77 14.83 3.96 2.18
N LEU A 78 14.10 2.92 2.56
CA LEU A 78 13.11 2.99 3.62
C LEU A 78 13.67 3.54 4.94
N PRO A 79 14.89 3.16 5.42
CA PRO A 79 15.47 3.71 6.65
C PRO A 79 15.72 5.22 6.60
N GLN A 80 15.74 5.83 5.41
CA GLN A 80 15.97 7.27 5.25
C GLN A 80 14.67 8.07 5.20
N ILE A 81 13.55 7.44 4.81
CA ILE A 81 12.28 8.13 4.58
C ILE A 81 11.14 7.71 5.51
N HIS A 82 11.28 6.63 6.29
CA HIS A 82 10.20 6.03 7.08
C HIS A 82 9.46 7.03 7.99
N HIS A 83 10.18 7.97 8.60
CA HIS A 83 9.61 9.01 9.47
C HIS A 83 8.72 10.01 8.72
N LYS A 84 8.82 10.10 7.39
CA LYS A 84 7.99 10.96 6.53
C LYS A 84 6.77 10.22 5.98
N VAL A 85 6.78 8.89 6.03
CA VAL A 85 5.72 8.04 5.47
C VAL A 85 4.50 8.11 6.38
N LYS A 86 3.40 8.56 5.79
CA LYS A 86 2.12 8.76 6.45
C LYS A 86 1.09 7.72 6.00
N TRP A 87 1.16 7.29 4.74
CA TRP A 87 0.28 6.28 4.16
C TRP A 87 1.06 5.26 3.34
N LEU A 88 0.75 3.98 3.54
CA LEU A 88 1.35 2.86 2.79
C LEU A 88 0.27 2.06 2.05
N ASN A 89 0.38 1.98 0.73
CA ASN A 89 -0.40 1.10 -0.12
C ASN A 89 0.46 -0.13 -0.48
N LEU A 90 0.08 -1.30 0.02
CA LEU A 90 0.87 -2.52 -0.02
C LEU A 90 0.10 -3.67 -0.65
N GLU A 91 0.80 -4.51 -1.40
CA GLU A 91 0.34 -5.85 -1.72
C GLU A 91 0.55 -6.79 -0.51
N LEU A 92 -0.35 -7.76 -0.32
CA LEU A 92 -0.33 -8.67 0.81
C LEU A 92 1.01 -9.41 0.99
N SER A 93 1.62 -9.84 -0.12
CA SER A 93 2.90 -10.58 -0.09
C SER A 93 4.04 -9.77 0.53
N SER A 94 3.98 -8.44 0.43
CA SER A 94 5.04 -7.52 0.85
C SER A 94 4.86 -6.95 2.26
N ILE A 95 3.66 -7.08 2.85
CA ILE A 95 3.31 -6.50 4.17
C ILE A 95 4.37 -6.83 5.22
N LYS A 96 4.67 -8.12 5.39
CA LYS A 96 5.58 -8.57 6.45
C LYS A 96 6.96 -7.94 6.29
N ARG A 97 7.46 -7.81 5.06
CA ARG A 97 8.79 -7.30 4.79
C ARG A 97 8.86 -5.79 5.03
N ILE A 98 7.88 -5.05 4.54
CA ILE A 98 7.87 -3.58 4.63
C ILE A 98 7.51 -3.09 6.04
N LEU A 99 6.51 -3.69 6.69
CA LEU A 99 6.09 -3.28 8.03
C LEU A 99 7.05 -3.73 9.13
N LEU A 100 7.87 -4.76 8.91
CA LEU A 100 8.88 -5.20 9.89
C LEU A 100 10.26 -4.61 9.63
N ALA A 101 10.50 -3.98 8.48
CA ALA A 101 11.82 -3.41 8.15
C ALA A 101 12.19 -2.21 9.03
N THR A 102 11.21 -1.42 9.50
CA THR A 102 11.45 -0.21 10.28
C THR A 102 10.20 0.21 11.06
N ASP A 103 10.35 1.18 11.95
CA ASP A 103 9.24 1.83 12.66
C ASP A 103 8.68 2.99 11.84
N TYR A 104 7.37 3.20 11.86
CA TYR A 104 6.75 4.29 11.12
C TYR A 104 6.03 5.25 12.06
N PRO A 105 6.76 6.21 12.68
CA PRO A 105 6.22 7.03 13.76
C PRO A 105 5.07 7.95 13.35
N ASP A 106 4.91 8.23 12.05
CA ASP A 106 3.88 9.12 11.50
C ASP A 106 2.87 8.41 10.59
N LEU A 107 2.88 7.07 10.57
CA LEU A 107 1.95 6.29 9.76
C LEU A 107 0.54 6.41 10.32
N TYR A 108 -0.36 7.03 9.54
CA TYR A 108 -1.77 7.19 9.88
C TYR A 108 -2.67 6.22 9.11
N GLY A 109 -2.21 5.66 7.99
CA GLY A 109 -3.01 4.70 7.25
C GLY A 109 -2.26 3.67 6.42
N ILE A 110 -2.90 2.52 6.24
CA ILE A 110 -2.40 1.40 5.44
C ILE A 110 -3.51 0.94 4.51
N GLY A 111 -3.23 0.84 3.21
CA GLY A 111 -4.04 0.17 2.21
C GLY A 111 -3.48 -1.19 1.85
N LEU A 112 -4.26 -2.25 2.00
CA LEU A 112 -3.88 -3.62 1.68
C LEU A 112 -4.62 -4.07 0.44
N TYR A 113 -3.89 -4.55 -0.55
CA TYR A 113 -4.42 -4.87 -1.87
C TYR A 113 -4.16 -6.31 -2.29
N ASN A 114 -4.96 -6.76 -3.27
CA ASN A 114 -4.96 -8.11 -3.83
C ASN A 114 -5.15 -9.20 -2.75
N MET A 115 -6.01 -8.90 -1.76
CA MET A 115 -6.30 -9.82 -0.69
C MET A 115 -7.46 -10.73 -1.10
N THR A 116 -7.27 -12.06 -1.08
CA THR A 116 -8.40 -12.98 -1.24
C THR A 116 -9.24 -13.00 0.04
N ILE A 117 -10.55 -13.27 -0.06
CA ILE A 117 -11.44 -13.40 1.12
C ILE A 117 -10.87 -14.43 2.12
N ARG A 118 -10.32 -15.54 1.64
CA ARG A 118 -9.72 -16.57 2.49
C ARG A 118 -8.50 -16.05 3.23
N MET A 119 -7.65 -15.27 2.57
CA MET A 119 -6.49 -14.63 3.19
C MET A 119 -6.91 -13.55 4.18
N ALA A 120 -7.90 -12.71 3.83
CA ALA A 120 -8.47 -11.72 4.75
C ALA A 120 -8.99 -12.42 6.01
N THR A 121 -9.81 -13.46 5.83
CA THR A 121 -10.37 -14.26 6.92
C THR A 121 -9.28 -14.96 7.73
N TYR A 122 -8.24 -15.48 7.08
CA TYR A 122 -7.10 -16.12 7.75
C TYR A 122 -6.28 -15.11 8.54
N LEU A 123 -6.03 -13.92 7.98
CA LEU A 123 -5.44 -12.80 8.69
C LEU A 123 -6.31 -12.54 9.92
N PHE A 124 -7.58 -12.21 9.74
CA PHE A 124 -8.47 -11.90 10.85
C PHE A 124 -8.50 -12.99 11.93
N LYS A 125 -8.62 -14.28 11.54
CA LYS A 125 -8.60 -15.40 12.49
C LYS A 125 -7.27 -15.57 13.21
N LYS A 126 -6.16 -15.59 12.50
CA LYS A 126 -4.82 -15.82 13.07
C LYS A 126 -4.40 -14.66 13.97
N LEU A 127 -4.87 -13.48 13.63
CA LEU A 127 -4.61 -12.26 14.34
C LEU A 127 -5.61 -12.04 15.49
N HIS A 128 -6.47 -13.02 15.77
CA HIS A 128 -7.54 -12.95 16.76
C HIS A 128 -8.48 -11.74 16.59
N ILE A 129 -8.52 -11.15 15.40
CA ILE A 129 -9.48 -10.12 15.02
C ILE A 129 -10.84 -10.80 14.90
N THR A 130 -11.59 -10.81 15.99
CA THR A 130 -13.03 -11.01 15.86
C THR A 130 -13.55 -9.79 15.13
N VAL A 131 -14.16 -9.96 13.97
CA VAL A 131 -14.62 -8.82 13.14
C VAL A 131 -15.75 -8.01 13.82
N GLN A 132 -16.13 -8.38 15.05
CA GLN A 132 -16.95 -7.60 15.95
C GLN A 132 -16.18 -6.46 16.64
N ASN A 133 -14.83 -6.55 16.73
CA ASN A 133 -14.00 -5.54 17.39
C ASN A 133 -12.67 -5.31 16.63
N PHE A 134 -12.51 -4.12 16.07
CA PHE A 134 -11.34 -3.73 15.26
C PHE A 134 -10.09 -3.45 16.11
N ASP A 135 -10.25 -3.35 17.44
CA ASP A 135 -9.18 -3.10 18.40
C ASP A 135 -8.13 -4.23 18.41
N ASP A 136 -8.51 -5.44 18.02
CA ASP A 136 -7.59 -6.59 17.89
C ASP A 136 -6.57 -6.40 16.75
N CYS A 137 -6.90 -5.61 15.71
CA CYS A 137 -5.96 -5.25 14.64
C CYS A 137 -4.78 -4.43 15.19
N ILE A 138 -4.99 -3.68 16.27
CA ILE A 138 -4.00 -2.80 16.90
C ILE A 138 -2.96 -3.61 17.68
N TYR A 139 -3.33 -4.78 18.22
CA TYR A 139 -2.39 -5.63 18.96
C TYR A 139 -1.29 -6.26 18.07
N LEU A 140 -1.56 -6.44 16.78
CA LEU A 140 -0.58 -6.95 15.81
C LEU A 140 0.50 -5.96 15.43
N LEU A 141 0.17 -4.69 15.63
CA LEU A 141 1.03 -3.57 15.38
C LEU A 141 1.91 -3.28 16.59
N ASP A 142 2.00 -4.21 17.56
CA ASP A 142 2.99 -4.31 18.64
C ASP A 142 3.34 -2.97 19.31
N GLY A 143 2.34 -2.08 19.45
CA GLY A 143 2.52 -0.69 19.89
C GLY A 143 3.26 0.25 18.92
N ARG A 144 3.91 -0.27 17.86
CA ARG A 144 4.71 0.46 16.87
C ARG A 144 3.93 1.45 16.02
N PHE A 145 2.63 1.23 15.85
CA PHE A 145 1.77 2.09 15.03
C PHE A 145 0.71 2.79 15.86
N ASN A 146 1.12 3.38 16.98
CA ASN A 146 0.26 4.14 17.89
C ASN A 146 -0.44 5.37 17.26
N LYS A 147 -0.10 5.75 16.03
CA LYS A 147 -0.79 6.79 15.23
C LYS A 147 -1.62 6.24 14.07
N LEU A 148 -1.72 4.93 13.89
CA LEU A 148 -2.58 4.37 12.84
C LEU A 148 -4.04 4.69 13.13
N HIS A 149 -4.74 5.23 12.13
CA HIS A 149 -6.15 5.66 12.19
C HIS A 149 -6.99 5.00 11.10
N THR A 150 -6.39 4.47 10.04
CA THR A 150 -7.15 3.93 8.92
C THR A 150 -6.51 2.67 8.37
N ILE A 151 -7.32 1.63 8.18
CA ILE A 151 -6.93 0.46 7.42
C ILE A 151 -7.93 0.34 6.26
N TYR A 152 -7.39 0.42 5.04
CA TYR A 152 -8.12 0.18 3.81
C TYR A 152 -7.79 -1.23 3.33
N ILE A 153 -8.80 -2.03 2.99
CA ILE A 153 -8.61 -3.39 2.50
C ILE A 153 -9.36 -3.52 1.18
N ASN A 154 -8.62 -3.73 0.10
CA ASN A 154 -9.18 -4.07 -1.20
C ASN A 154 -9.18 -5.60 -1.34
N VAL A 155 -10.38 -6.16 -1.38
CA VAL A 155 -10.59 -7.61 -1.46
C VAL A 155 -10.99 -7.96 -2.89
N SER A 156 -10.20 -8.81 -3.54
CA SER A 156 -10.59 -9.36 -4.84
C SER A 156 -11.59 -10.50 -4.64
N ILE A 157 -12.84 -10.28 -5.07
CA ILE A 157 -13.85 -11.33 -5.10
C ILE A 157 -13.71 -12.04 -6.43
N ILE A 158 -13.01 -13.18 -6.43
CA ILE A 158 -13.06 -14.09 -7.56
C ILE A 158 -14.46 -14.73 -7.52
N HIS A 159 -15.32 -14.37 -8.48
CA HIS A 159 -16.64 -14.96 -8.65
C HIS A 159 -16.51 -16.47 -8.84
N SER A 160 -16.65 -17.20 -7.74
CA SER A 160 -17.04 -18.60 -7.74
C SER A 160 -18.52 -18.62 -7.40
N ASP A 161 -19.30 -19.44 -8.10
CA ASP A 161 -20.76 -19.57 -7.89
C ASP A 161 -21.13 -19.94 -6.44
N GLN A 162 -20.16 -20.32 -5.61
CA GLN A 162 -20.31 -20.63 -4.19
C GLN A 162 -20.31 -19.40 -3.26
N LEU A 163 -20.11 -18.17 -3.78
CA LEU A 163 -19.97 -16.96 -2.96
C LEU A 163 -21.28 -16.18 -2.70
N ILE A 164 -22.38 -16.51 -3.39
CA ILE A 164 -23.67 -15.82 -3.21
C ILE A 164 -24.15 -15.95 -1.75
N ASP A 165 -23.97 -17.12 -1.12
CA ASP A 165 -24.34 -17.35 0.30
C ASP A 165 -23.46 -16.62 1.32
N ASN A 166 -22.25 -16.19 0.94
CA ASN A 166 -21.34 -15.47 1.84
C ASN A 166 -21.46 -13.95 1.72
N LYS A 167 -22.11 -13.44 0.66
CA LYS A 167 -22.34 -12.01 0.48
C LYS A 167 -23.21 -11.44 1.60
N GLU A 168 -24.26 -12.16 2.02
CA GLU A 168 -25.09 -11.79 3.18
C GLU A 168 -24.30 -11.78 4.50
N LYS A 169 -23.31 -12.66 4.67
CA LYS A 169 -22.48 -12.69 5.88
C LYS A 169 -21.49 -11.53 5.94
N LEU A 170 -20.99 -11.06 4.79
CA LEU A 170 -20.09 -9.91 4.69
C LEU A 170 -20.83 -8.57 4.87
N CYS A 171 -22.07 -8.44 4.39
CA CYS A 171 -22.90 -7.24 4.58
C CYS A 171 -23.22 -6.92 6.05
N ASN A 172 -23.14 -7.90 6.95
CA ASN A 172 -23.37 -7.70 8.39
C ASN A 172 -22.20 -7.02 9.13
N LEU A 173 -21.11 -6.74 8.43
CA LEU A 173 -20.00 -5.94 8.93
C LEU A 173 -20.27 -4.47 8.63
N LYS A 174 -20.43 -3.64 9.67
CA LYS A 174 -20.84 -2.22 9.60
C LYS A 174 -19.93 -1.27 8.79
N CYS A 175 -18.87 -1.77 8.14
CA CYS A 175 -17.91 -0.96 7.39
C CYS A 175 -17.95 -1.17 5.86
N PHE A 176 -18.89 -1.95 5.32
CA PHE A 176 -18.97 -2.19 3.87
C PHE A 176 -19.71 -1.06 3.14
N SER A 177 -19.04 -0.40 2.19
CA SER A 177 -19.70 0.26 1.07
C SER A 177 -19.51 -0.60 -0.18
N LEU A 178 -20.51 -1.41 -0.52
CA LEU A 178 -20.54 -2.15 -1.77
C LEU A 178 -21.05 -1.23 -2.88
N THR A 179 -20.18 -0.78 -3.79
CA THR A 179 -20.59 -0.13 -5.04
C THR A 179 -20.61 -1.17 -6.15
N SER A 180 -21.81 -1.62 -6.52
CA SER A 180 -21.99 -2.56 -7.63
C SER A 180 -22.23 -1.83 -8.95
N ASP A 181 -21.24 -1.83 -9.83
CA ASP A 181 -21.45 -1.57 -11.26
C ASP A 181 -21.25 -2.87 -12.03
N VAL A 182 -22.36 -3.39 -12.53
CA VAL A 182 -22.45 -4.65 -13.26
C VAL A 182 -21.95 -4.38 -14.69
N ASN A 183 -20.66 -4.65 -14.99
CA ASN A 183 -20.15 -5.13 -16.31
C ASN A 183 -18.63 -5.07 -16.53
N THR A 184 -17.81 -4.81 -15.52
CA THR A 184 -16.35 -5.01 -15.55
C THR A 184 -15.93 -5.74 -14.28
N SER A 185 -14.76 -6.41 -14.27
CA SER A 185 -14.26 -7.14 -13.08
C SER A 185 -14.43 -6.29 -11.80
N MET A 186 -15.42 -6.64 -10.98
CA MET A 186 -15.80 -5.85 -9.80
C MET A 186 -14.76 -6.06 -8.70
N TYR A 187 -14.04 -5.00 -8.36
CA TYR A 187 -13.32 -4.90 -7.09
C TYR A 187 -14.27 -4.29 -6.06
N ASP A 188 -14.52 -5.00 -4.97
CA ASP A 188 -15.28 -4.45 -3.84
C ASP A 188 -14.32 -3.76 -2.87
N GLU A 189 -14.61 -2.51 -2.53
CA GLU A 189 -13.79 -1.70 -1.63
C GLU A 189 -14.29 -1.80 -0.18
N LEU A 190 -13.38 -2.05 0.77
CA LEU A 190 -13.67 -2.01 2.20
C LEU A 190 -12.80 -0.94 2.86
N VAL A 191 -13.42 0.18 3.24
CA VAL A 191 -12.78 1.23 4.05
C VAL A 191 -13.21 1.03 5.50
N VAL A 192 -12.25 0.78 6.40
CA VAL A 192 -12.56 0.68 7.83
C VAL A 192 -11.88 1.81 8.61
N PRO A 193 -12.65 2.81 9.08
CA PRO A 193 -12.11 3.82 9.99
C PRO A 193 -11.83 3.19 11.35
N LEU A 194 -10.65 3.46 11.94
CA LEU A 194 -10.35 3.09 13.32
C LEU A 194 -10.95 4.16 14.23
N VAL A 195 -12.08 3.86 14.87
CA VAL A 195 -12.64 4.71 15.93
C VAL A 195 -11.92 4.35 17.22
N ARG A 196 -11.25 5.32 17.84
CA ARG A 196 -10.63 5.19 19.16
C ARG A 196 -11.57 5.66 20.25
#